data_AF-A0AAD9T8B0-F1
#
_entry.id   AF-A0AAD9T8B0-F1
#
_cell.length_a   1.000
_cell.length_b   1.000
_cell.length_c   1.000
_cell.angle_alpha   90.00
_cell.angle_beta   90.00
_cell.angle_gamma   90.00
#
_symmetry.space_group_name_H-M   'P 1'
#
loop_
_entity.id
_entity.type
_entity.pdbx_description
1 polymer ?
#
loop_
_entity_poly.entity_id
_entity_poly.type
_entity_poly.pdbx_seq_one_letter_code
_entity_poly.pdbx_strand_id
1 'polypeptide(L)'
;MEVSQLKKAIFIIQIVLASLFTSSNSIMTSDGPSSLPGNFLFDTASSSYQFEGAYKSDGKGLNNWDVFAHEPGNIIDGSTGDIAVDHYHRYLVIIVYALFQISMLCTSVRRRKKSHKSYFN
;
A
#
# COMPACT_ATOMS: atom_id res chain seq x y z
N MET A 1 -22.21 -57.67 8.38
CA MET A 1 -20.96 -56.95 8.07
C MET A 1 -20.76 -55.94 9.18
N GLU A 2 -19.90 -56.29 10.14
CA GLU A 2 -19.80 -55.64 11.45
C GLU A 2 -19.44 -54.16 11.32
N VAL A 3 -20.18 -53.29 12.01
CA VAL A 3 -19.93 -51.83 12.09
C VAL A 3 -18.47 -51.52 12.47
N SER A 4 -17.79 -52.45 13.14
CA SER A 4 -16.37 -52.34 13.47
C SER A 4 -15.46 -52.36 12.23
N GLN A 5 -15.82 -53.07 11.17
CA GLN A 5 -15.02 -53.13 9.93
C GLN A 5 -15.16 -51.84 9.12
N LEU A 6 -16.35 -51.24 9.12
CA LEU A 6 -16.59 -49.95 8.48
C LEU A 6 -15.81 -48.83 9.17
N LYS A 7 -15.75 -48.83 10.52
CA LYS A 7 -14.97 -47.85 11.29
C LYS A 7 -13.46 -47.97 11.03
N LYS A 8 -12.94 -49.20 10.91
CA LYS A 8 -11.53 -49.44 10.54
C LYS A 8 -11.23 -48.94 9.14
N ALA A 9 -12.11 -49.21 8.17
CA ALA A 9 -11.95 -48.75 6.79
C ALA A 9 -11.94 -47.20 6.70
N ILE A 10 -12.86 -46.53 7.40
CA ILE A 10 -12.90 -45.07 7.46
C ILE A 10 -11.63 -44.51 8.11
N PHE A 11 -11.16 -45.11 9.21
CA PHE A 11 -9.93 -44.65 9.88
C PHE A 11 -8.69 -44.78 8.99
N ILE A 12 -8.58 -45.86 8.21
CA ILE A 12 -7.50 -46.04 7.23
C ILE A 12 -7.59 -44.98 6.12
N ILE A 13 -8.79 -44.71 5.61
CA ILE A 13 -9.01 -43.66 4.59
C ILE A 13 -8.64 -42.27 5.13
N GLN A 14 -8.95 -41.96 6.39
CA GLN A 14 -8.56 -40.71 7.03
C GLN A 14 -7.04 -40.55 7.16
N ILE A 15 -6.32 -41.63 7.49
CA ILE A 15 -4.85 -41.63 7.54
C ILE A 15 -4.23 -41.42 6.14
N VAL A 16 -4.79 -42.07 5.11
CA VAL A 16 -4.32 -41.94 3.73
C VAL A 16 -4.63 -40.55 3.15
N LEU A 17 -5.78 -39.95 3.49
CA LEU A 17 -6.10 -38.57 3.11
C LEU A 17 -5.24 -37.53 3.84
N ALA A 18 -4.89 -37.78 5.11
CA ALA A 18 -4.01 -36.90 5.88
C ALA A 18 -2.58 -36.85 5.30
N SER A 19 -2.09 -37.96 4.75
CA SER A 19 -0.77 -38.04 4.10
C SER A 19 -0.73 -37.42 2.70
N LEU A 20 -1.88 -37.24 2.04
CA LEU A 20 -2.01 -36.46 0.80
C LEU A 20 -2.11 -34.94 1.05
N PHE A 21 -2.45 -34.51 2.28
CA PHE A 21 -2.50 -33.10 2.67
C PHE A 21 -1.18 -32.53 3.19
N THR A 22 -0.20 -33.39 3.51
CA THR A 22 1.15 -32.98 3.94
C THR A 22 2.16 -33.05 2.79
N SER A 23 1.90 -32.32 1.71
CA SER A 23 2.98 -31.84 0.83
C SER A 23 2.62 -30.50 0.19
N SER A 24 2.42 -29.50 1.04
CA SER A 24 2.94 -28.19 0.68
C SER A 24 4.43 -28.25 0.99
N ASN A 25 5.26 -28.55 -0.01
CA ASN A 25 6.64 -28.10 0.04
C ASN A 25 6.55 -26.58 0.22
N SER A 26 6.78 -26.10 1.43
CA SER A 26 7.35 -24.77 1.56
C SER A 26 8.64 -24.85 0.76
N ILE A 27 8.60 -24.38 -0.49
CA ILE A 27 9.79 -23.83 -1.09
C ILE A 27 10.15 -22.73 -0.08
N MET A 28 11.09 -23.04 0.80
CA MET A 28 11.89 -22.01 1.43
C MET A 28 12.62 -21.37 0.27
N THR A 29 11.95 -20.42 -0.40
CA THR A 29 12.67 -19.36 -1.07
C THR A 29 13.47 -18.76 0.06
N SER A 30 14.79 -18.93 0.02
CA SER A 30 15.73 -18.22 0.88
C SER A 30 15.74 -16.74 0.50
N ASP A 31 14.57 -16.15 0.31
CA ASP A 31 14.38 -14.73 0.15
C ASP A 31 14.41 -14.19 1.57
N GLY A 32 15.62 -14.17 2.14
CA GLY A 32 15.95 -13.22 3.20
C GLY A 32 15.48 -11.83 2.76
N PRO A 33 15.17 -10.92 3.70
CA PRO A 33 14.40 -9.71 3.44
C PRO A 33 14.83 -9.04 2.13
N SER A 34 13.94 -9.08 1.12
CA SER A 34 14.23 -8.61 -0.23
C SER A 34 14.62 -7.14 -0.16
N SER A 35 15.91 -6.88 -0.33
CA SER A 35 16.46 -5.55 -0.13
C SER A 35 16.30 -4.76 -1.43
N LEU A 36 15.69 -3.56 -1.36
CA LEU A 36 15.58 -2.69 -2.54
C LEU A 36 16.97 -2.37 -3.14
N PRO A 37 17.11 -2.23 -4.48
CA PRO A 37 18.35 -1.82 -5.12
C PRO A 37 18.93 -0.53 -4.52
N GLY A 38 20.25 -0.36 -4.57
CA GLY A 38 20.93 0.81 -3.97
C GLY A 38 20.56 2.15 -4.60
N ASN A 39 20.11 2.11 -5.86
CA ASN A 39 19.65 3.24 -6.67
C ASN A 39 18.11 3.31 -6.78
N PHE A 40 17.38 2.60 -5.90
CA PHE A 40 15.93 2.68 -5.88
C PHE A 40 15.48 4.11 -5.54
N LEU A 41 14.59 4.68 -6.37
CA LEU A 41 14.06 6.02 -6.21
C LEU A 41 12.82 5.99 -5.32
N PHE A 42 12.80 6.88 -4.33
CA PHE A 42 11.60 7.17 -3.54
C PHE A 42 11.07 8.52 -3.98
N ASP A 43 9.78 8.56 -4.31
CA ASP A 43 9.12 9.76 -4.77
C ASP A 43 7.70 9.84 -4.21
N THR A 44 7.05 10.98 -4.38
CA THR A 44 5.65 11.22 -4.05
C THR A 44 4.90 11.71 -5.28
N ALA A 45 3.61 11.39 -5.36
CA ALA A 45 2.74 11.82 -6.45
C ALA A 45 1.47 12.48 -5.89
N SER A 46 0.90 13.38 -6.67
CA SER A 46 -0.36 14.08 -6.37
C SER A 46 -1.17 14.27 -7.66
N SER A 47 -2.40 14.74 -7.52
CA SER A 47 -3.24 15.19 -8.63
C SER A 47 -3.71 16.64 -8.37
N SER A 48 -3.92 17.41 -9.44
CA SER A 48 -4.25 18.85 -9.32
C SER A 48 -5.51 19.09 -8.51
N TYR A 49 -6.64 18.44 -8.86
CA TYR A 49 -7.92 18.66 -8.19
C TYR A 49 -7.91 18.28 -6.70
N GLN A 50 -7.11 17.27 -6.31
CA GLN A 50 -7.02 16.83 -4.91
C GLN A 50 -6.10 17.72 -4.06
N PHE A 51 -5.22 18.52 -4.67
CA PHE A 51 -4.18 19.26 -3.95
C PHE A 51 -4.26 20.77 -4.10
N GLU A 52 -4.46 21.28 -5.31
CA GLU A 52 -4.30 22.69 -5.63
C GLU A 52 -5.30 23.58 -4.92
N GLY A 53 -6.60 23.25 -5.02
CA GLY A 53 -7.66 24.17 -4.65
C GLY A 53 -7.81 25.30 -5.66
N ALA A 54 -8.20 26.49 -5.19
CA ALA A 54 -8.31 27.69 -6.00
C ALA A 54 -9.20 27.51 -7.26
N TYR A 55 -10.32 26.80 -7.11
CA TYR A 55 -11.09 26.28 -8.25
C TYR A 55 -11.64 27.31 -9.24
N LYS A 56 -11.69 28.60 -8.86
CA LYS A 56 -12.11 29.75 -9.68
C LYS A 56 -11.05 30.84 -9.81
N SER A 57 -9.82 30.61 -9.35
CA SER A 57 -8.74 31.61 -9.42
C SER A 57 -8.12 31.68 -10.82
N ASP A 58 -7.54 32.84 -11.14
CA ASP A 58 -6.66 33.06 -12.29
C ASP A 58 -7.16 32.54 -13.64
N GLY A 59 -8.48 32.59 -13.86
CA GLY A 59 -9.08 32.17 -15.13
C GLY A 59 -9.15 30.64 -15.30
N LYS A 60 -8.99 29.86 -14.23
CA LYS A 60 -9.27 28.41 -14.26
C LYS A 60 -10.72 28.17 -14.71
N GLY A 61 -10.87 27.36 -15.75
CA GLY A 61 -12.17 26.86 -16.19
C GLY A 61 -12.72 25.75 -15.28
N LEU A 62 -14.04 25.56 -15.33
CA LEU A 62 -14.68 24.42 -14.69
C LEU A 62 -14.31 23.12 -15.42
N ASN A 63 -14.08 22.07 -14.64
CA ASN A 63 -13.88 20.70 -15.12
C ASN A 63 -15.02 19.79 -14.63
N ASN A 64 -15.03 18.54 -15.10
CA ASN A 64 -16.09 17.58 -14.75
C ASN A 64 -16.16 17.30 -13.23
N TRP A 65 -15.02 17.31 -12.54
CA TRP A 65 -14.95 17.09 -11.10
C TRP A 65 -15.49 18.28 -10.30
N ASP A 66 -15.33 19.51 -10.79
CA ASP A 66 -15.96 20.70 -10.20
C ASP A 66 -17.49 20.51 -10.21
N VAL A 67 -18.07 20.11 -11.33
CA VAL A 67 -19.53 19.90 -11.45
C VAL A 67 -19.98 18.72 -10.59
N PHE A 68 -19.31 17.57 -10.72
CA PHE A 68 -19.68 16.34 -10.02
C PHE A 68 -19.63 16.50 -8.50
N ALA A 69 -18.60 17.16 -7.95
CA ALA A 69 -18.45 17.30 -6.50
C ALA A 69 -19.46 18.28 -5.88
N HIS A 70 -19.98 19.24 -6.66
CA HIS A 70 -20.97 20.21 -6.18
C HIS A 70 -22.42 19.68 -6.20
N GLU A 71 -22.66 18.51 -6.79
CA GLU A 71 -23.96 17.86 -6.76
C GLU A 71 -24.17 17.12 -5.42
N PRO A 72 -25.27 17.40 -4.68
CA PRO A 72 -25.53 16.75 -3.40
C PRO A 72 -25.61 15.22 -3.52
N GLY A 73 -24.88 14.52 -2.66
CA GLY A 73 -24.88 13.05 -2.59
C GLY A 73 -23.82 12.36 -3.45
N ASN A 74 -23.09 13.08 -4.31
CA ASN A 74 -22.00 12.50 -5.10
C ASN A 74 -20.72 12.27 -4.26
N ILE A 75 -20.47 13.13 -3.28
CA ILE A 75 -19.40 12.97 -2.30
C ILE A 75 -20.04 12.63 -0.95
N ILE A 76 -19.54 11.58 -0.28
CA ILE A 76 -20.14 11.01 0.95
C ILE A 76 -20.33 12.06 2.05
N ASP A 77 -19.35 12.95 2.21
CA ASP A 77 -19.37 14.03 3.21
C ASP A 77 -19.78 15.38 2.63
N GLY A 78 -20.13 15.44 1.34
CA GLY A 78 -20.47 16.67 0.63
C GLY A 78 -19.30 17.64 0.43
N SER A 79 -18.05 17.21 0.63
CA SER A 79 -16.87 18.04 0.42
C SER A 79 -16.57 18.27 -1.06
N THR A 80 -15.83 19.36 -1.37
CA THR A 80 -15.42 19.71 -2.73
C THR A 80 -13.90 19.94 -2.82
N GLY A 81 -13.39 20.02 -4.05
CA GLY A 81 -12.00 20.36 -4.34
C GLY A 81 -11.69 21.86 -4.32
N ASP A 82 -12.62 22.71 -3.86
CA ASP A 82 -12.53 24.18 -3.99
C ASP A 82 -11.27 24.76 -3.36
N ILE A 83 -10.90 24.22 -2.18
CA ILE A 83 -9.74 24.62 -1.40
C ILE A 83 -8.70 23.49 -1.33
N ALA A 84 -9.14 22.23 -1.24
CA ALA A 84 -8.26 21.08 -1.05
C ALA A 84 -7.26 21.29 0.10
N VAL A 85 -5.96 21.06 -0.12
CA VAL A 85 -4.89 21.42 0.84
C VAL A 85 -4.25 22.78 0.56
N ASP A 86 -4.87 23.58 -0.32
CA ASP A 86 -4.44 24.91 -0.70
C ASP A 86 -3.03 24.94 -1.30
N HIS A 87 -2.66 23.88 -2.05
CA HIS A 87 -1.32 23.78 -2.65
C HIS A 87 -1.06 24.92 -3.65
N TYR A 88 -2.11 25.46 -4.27
CA TYR A 88 -1.99 26.60 -5.18
C TYR A 88 -1.29 27.80 -4.52
N HIS A 89 -1.62 28.13 -3.26
CA HIS A 89 -0.95 29.20 -2.51
C HIS A 89 0.24 28.71 -1.66
N ARG A 90 0.27 27.42 -1.32
CA ARG A 90 1.22 26.82 -0.35
C ARG A 90 2.24 25.88 -0.97
N TYR A 91 2.42 25.90 -2.29
CA TYR A 91 3.30 24.95 -2.98
C TYR A 91 4.72 24.93 -2.42
N LEU A 92 5.30 26.09 -2.08
CA LEU A 92 6.65 26.18 -1.52
C LEU A 92 6.79 25.36 -0.23
N VAL A 93 5.86 25.53 0.71
CA VAL A 93 5.93 24.85 2.00
C VAL A 93 5.64 23.36 1.85
N ILE A 94 4.71 22.98 0.98
CA ILE A 94 4.36 21.57 0.73
C ILE A 94 5.52 20.82 0.05
N ILE A 95 6.20 21.44 -0.92
CA ILE A 95 7.40 20.87 -1.55
C ILE A 95 8.49 20.63 -0.50
N VAL A 96 8.73 21.59 0.40
CA VAL A 96 9.74 21.44 1.47
C VAL A 96 9.38 20.28 2.40
N TYR A 97 8.12 20.14 2.79
CA TYR A 97 7.66 19.00 3.60
C TYR A 97 7.81 17.66 2.87
N ALA A 98 7.48 17.60 1.58
CA ALA A 98 7.64 16.40 0.76
C ALA A 98 9.11 15.95 0.70
N LEU A 99 10.02 16.89 0.44
CA LEU A 99 11.47 16.63 0.42
C LEU A 99 12.00 16.12 1.77
N PHE A 100 11.51 16.69 2.88
CA PHE A 100 11.87 16.24 4.21
C PHE A 100 11.39 14.80 4.47
N GLN A 101 10.14 14.48 4.12
CA GLN A 101 9.55 13.17 4.32
C GLN A 101 10.25 12.08 3.49
N ILE A 102 10.52 12.35 2.22
CA ILE A 102 11.25 11.43 1.31
C ILE A 102 12.66 11.17 1.85
N SER A 103 13.34 12.21 2.36
CA SER A 103 14.67 12.08 2.96
C SER A 103 14.67 11.20 4.21
N MET A 104 13.67 11.36 5.08
CA MET A 104 13.51 10.51 6.27
C MET A 104 13.25 9.05 5.90
N LEU A 105 12.38 8.79 4.91
CA LEU A 105 12.06 7.45 4.44
C LEU A 105 13.31 6.75 3.85
N CYS A 106 14.02 7.43 2.96
CA CYS A 106 15.28 6.95 2.39
C CYS A 106 16.29 6.57 3.48
N THR A 107 16.40 7.42 4.51
CA THR A 107 17.35 7.21 5.60
C THR A 107 16.93 6.03 6.49
N SER A 108 15.65 5.89 6.80
CA SER A 108 15.11 4.79 7.62
C SER A 108 15.37 3.42 6.97
N VAL A 109 15.10 3.29 5.67
CA VAL A 109 15.36 2.06 4.90
C VAL A 109 16.86 1.74 4.86
N ARG A 110 17.73 2.75 4.68
CA ARG A 110 19.19 2.57 4.71
C ARG A 110 19.71 2.15 6.09
N ARG A 111 19.15 2.69 7.17
CA ARG A 111 19.56 2.34 8.55
C ARG A 111 19.19 0.90 8.92
N ARG A 112 18.04 0.39 8.48
CA ARG A 112 17.67 -1.03 8.65
C ARG A 112 18.67 -1.99 7.97
N LYS A 113 19.22 -1.63 6.79
CA LYS A 113 20.26 -2.44 6.13
C LYS A 113 21.57 -2.54 6.93
N LYS A 114 22.01 -1.45 7.58
CA LYS A 114 23.24 -1.49 8.40
C LYS A 114 23.08 -2.33 9.66
N SER A 115 21.94 -2.24 10.33
CA SER A 115 21.66 -3.04 11.54
C SER A 115 21.66 -4.54 11.24
N HIS A 116 21.00 -4.98 10.16
CA HIS A 116 20.93 -6.40 9.81
C HIS A 116 22.30 -7.00 9.37
N LYS A 117 23.22 -6.18 8.84
CA LYS A 117 24.58 -6.61 8.50
C LYS A 117 25.51 -6.72 9.73
N SER A 118 25.17 -6.07 10.84
CA SER A 118 25.96 -6.11 12.08
C SER A 118 25.66 -7.34 12.96
N TYR A 119 24.53 -8.02 12.74
CA TYR A 119 24.18 -9.24 13.48
C TYR A 119 24.70 -10.54 12.84
N PHE A 120 25.36 -10.43 11.67
CA PHE A 120 25.93 -11.56 10.91
C PHE A 120 27.46 -11.47 10.74
N ASN A 121 28.13 -10.60 11.52
CA ASN A 121 29.58 -10.57 11.67
C ASN A 121 29.96 -10.78 13.13
#